data_AF-Q6MK53-F1
#
_entry.id   AF-Q6MK53-F1
#
_cell.length_a   1.000
_cell.length_b   1.000
_cell.length_c   1.000
_cell.angle_alpha   90.00
_cell.angle_beta   90.00
_cell.angle_gamma   90.00
#
_symmetry.space_group_name_H-M   'P 1'
#
loop_
_entity.id
_entity.type
_entity.pdbx_description
1 polymer ?
#
loop_
_entity_poly.entity_id
_entity_poly.type
_entity_poly.pdbx_seq_one_letter_code
_entity_poly.pdbx_strand_id
1 'polypeptide(L)'
;MEHLEFLKLVRDELERRKMSRRHLALKAQIPSGRVSEILNGTRPLSPYYKGKITQALKLDPKHFVQTTKKRAKMHHPDRMLSQDELHFIRDWYHLAILSLVKTPDSNLDPAWFANRLAITTTQARSALKRLQKLKLIEEHQGRFVRTNTFLTTSKDIPSSVIRSMHLQLMDQSRSSLDKTPVEFRDVSHMMMAIDMSKLPQAKEEIRAFRKRMANILEDGNAEQVYLLGVQLVPLSKLK
;
A
#
# COMPACT_ATOMS: atom_id res chain seq x y z
N MET A 1 -3.67 -4.91 -14.71
CA MET A 1 -3.29 -6.28 -14.33
C MET A 1 -1.92 -6.51 -14.91
N GLU A 2 -0.92 -6.57 -14.04
CA GLU A 2 0.44 -6.84 -14.47
C GLU A 2 0.53 -8.28 -15.02
N HIS A 3 1.41 -8.48 -15.99
CA HIS A 3 1.60 -9.77 -16.68
C HIS A 3 1.84 -10.93 -15.70
N LEU A 4 2.59 -10.66 -14.62
CA LEU A 4 2.97 -11.64 -13.62
C LEU A 4 1.80 -12.09 -12.72
N GLU A 5 0.88 -11.18 -12.38
CA GLU A 5 -0.31 -11.47 -11.55
C GLU A 5 -1.25 -12.44 -12.26
N PHE A 6 -1.44 -12.26 -13.58
CA PHE A 6 -2.30 -13.15 -14.36
C PHE A 6 -1.72 -14.56 -14.46
N LEU A 7 -0.41 -14.69 -14.66
CA LEU A 7 0.22 -16.01 -14.75
C LEU A 7 0.17 -16.75 -13.42
N LYS A 8 0.34 -16.04 -12.29
CA LYS A 8 0.15 -16.62 -10.95
C LYS A 8 -1.26 -17.14 -10.77
N LEU A 9 -2.28 -16.33 -11.10
CA LEU A 9 -3.69 -16.74 -11.03
C LEU A 9 -3.98 -18.01 -11.85
N VAL A 10 -3.45 -18.09 -13.08
CA VAL A 10 -3.65 -19.27 -13.91
C VAL A 10 -3.02 -20.51 -13.29
N ARG A 11 -1.82 -20.40 -12.69
CA ARG A 11 -1.18 -21.52 -11.99
C ARG A 11 -2.00 -21.98 -10.78
N ASP A 12 -2.44 -21.04 -9.94
CA ASP A 12 -3.24 -21.34 -8.74
C ASP A 12 -4.57 -22.03 -9.11
N GLU A 13 -5.20 -21.60 -10.21
CA GLU A 13 -6.46 -22.19 -10.67
C GLU A 13 -6.28 -23.59 -11.28
N LEU A 14 -5.13 -23.84 -11.93
CA LEU A 14 -4.79 -25.19 -12.40
C LEU A 14 -4.58 -26.15 -11.23
N GLU A 15 -3.90 -25.71 -10.18
CA GLU A 15 -3.73 -26.50 -8.95
C GLU A 15 -5.07 -26.78 -8.27
N ARG A 16 -5.90 -25.74 -8.09
CA ARG A 16 -7.23 -25.86 -7.48
C ARG A 16 -8.15 -26.84 -8.21
N ARG A 17 -8.14 -26.82 -9.55
CA ARG A 17 -8.96 -27.71 -10.40
C ARG A 17 -8.28 -29.06 -10.69
N LYS A 18 -7.10 -29.33 -10.12
CA LYS A 18 -6.25 -30.49 -10.43
C LYS A 18 -6.09 -30.70 -11.94
N MET A 19 -5.94 -29.59 -12.66
CA MET A 19 -5.89 -29.54 -14.12
C MET A 19 -4.45 -29.45 -14.59
N SER A 20 -4.03 -30.37 -15.46
CA SER A 20 -2.69 -30.31 -16.05
C SER A 20 -2.58 -29.19 -17.09
N ARG A 21 -1.35 -28.71 -17.33
CA ARG A 21 -1.07 -27.72 -18.38
C ARG A 21 -1.50 -28.19 -19.77
N ARG A 22 -1.43 -29.51 -20.03
CA ARG A 22 -1.92 -30.13 -21.27
C ARG A 22 -3.45 -30.08 -21.38
N HIS A 23 -4.14 -30.28 -20.26
CA HIS A 23 -5.60 -30.16 -20.22
C HIS A 23 -6.06 -28.70 -20.41
N LEU A 24 -5.32 -27.72 -19.88
CA LEU A 24 -5.54 -26.31 -20.18
C LEU A 24 -5.32 -25.99 -21.66
N ALA A 25 -4.23 -26.49 -22.23
CA ALA A 25 -3.88 -26.32 -23.64
C ALA A 25 -5.00 -26.80 -24.58
N LEU A 26 -5.57 -27.99 -24.29
CA LEU A 26 -6.70 -28.54 -25.02
C LEU A 26 -7.94 -27.64 -24.92
N LYS A 27 -8.30 -27.20 -23.71
CA LYS A 27 -9.48 -26.33 -23.49
C LYS A 27 -9.33 -24.93 -24.08
N ALA A 28 -8.12 -24.36 -24.06
CA ALA A 28 -7.84 -23.04 -24.60
C ALA A 28 -7.55 -23.04 -26.10
N GLN A 29 -7.46 -24.22 -26.73
CA GLN A 29 -7.03 -24.38 -28.12
C GLN A 29 -5.70 -23.64 -28.37
N ILE A 30 -4.72 -23.90 -27.50
CA ILE A 30 -3.36 -23.39 -27.58
C ILE A 30 -2.42 -24.60 -27.57
N PRO A 31 -1.35 -24.65 -28.38
CA PRO A 31 -0.36 -25.72 -28.31
C PRO A 31 0.23 -25.86 -26.89
N SER A 32 0.41 -27.09 -26.43
CA SER A 32 0.88 -27.40 -25.06
C SER A 32 2.25 -26.80 -24.73
N GLY A 33 3.17 -26.76 -25.70
CA GLY A 33 4.46 -26.08 -25.59
C GLY A 33 4.29 -24.58 -25.33
N ARG A 34 3.39 -23.93 -26.08
CA ARG A 34 3.12 -22.49 -25.96
C ARG A 34 2.45 -22.12 -24.63
N VAL A 35 1.55 -22.95 -24.11
CA VAL A 35 1.01 -22.78 -22.76
C VAL A 35 2.13 -22.90 -21.72
N SER A 36 3.05 -23.85 -21.88
CA SER A 36 4.16 -24.04 -20.95
C SER A 36 5.14 -22.86 -20.98
N GLU A 37 5.49 -22.34 -22.15
CA GLU A 37 6.34 -21.15 -22.29
C GLU A 37 5.72 -19.91 -21.63
N ILE A 38 4.43 -19.69 -21.89
CA ILE A 38 3.66 -18.59 -21.28
C ILE A 38 3.62 -18.75 -19.76
N LEU A 39 3.30 -19.95 -19.26
CA LEU A 39 3.22 -20.22 -17.83
C LEU A 39 4.58 -20.23 -17.14
N ASN A 40 5.68 -20.48 -17.84
CA ASN A 40 7.04 -20.39 -17.30
C ASN A 40 7.63 -18.98 -17.41
N GLY A 41 6.94 -18.04 -18.07
CA GLY A 41 7.40 -16.67 -18.25
C GLY A 41 8.48 -16.50 -19.33
N THR A 42 8.86 -17.56 -20.03
CA THR A 42 9.84 -17.52 -21.13
C THR A 42 9.25 -16.91 -22.40
N ARG A 43 7.92 -16.74 -22.46
CA ARG A 43 7.23 -16.05 -23.56
C ARG A 43 6.22 -15.03 -23.03
N PRO A 44 6.25 -13.78 -23.51
CA PRO A 44 5.30 -12.76 -23.08
C PRO A 44 3.86 -13.14 -23.46
N LEU A 45 2.92 -12.78 -22.60
CA LEU A 45 1.50 -13.10 -22.75
C LEU A 45 0.85 -11.99 -23.56
N SER A 46 0.44 -12.30 -24.78
CA SER A 46 -0.33 -11.36 -25.59
C SER A 46 -1.80 -11.31 -25.13
N PRO A 47 -2.52 -10.20 -25.41
CA PRO A 47 -3.97 -10.09 -25.14
C PRO A 47 -4.79 -11.22 -25.75
N TYR A 48 -4.39 -11.73 -26.91
CA TYR A 48 -5.03 -12.86 -27.58
C TYR A 48 -4.97 -14.15 -26.75
N TYR A 49 -3.79 -14.53 -26.27
CA TYR A 49 -3.63 -15.73 -25.43
C TYR A 49 -4.26 -15.55 -24.06
N LYS A 50 -4.26 -14.32 -23.53
CA LYS A 50 -4.97 -13.97 -22.29
C LYS A 50 -6.47 -14.28 -22.43
N GLY A 51 -7.11 -13.79 -23.49
CA GLY A 51 -8.53 -14.05 -23.76
C GLY A 51 -8.87 -15.54 -23.87
N LYS A 52 -8.06 -16.31 -24.62
CA LYS A 52 -8.24 -17.77 -24.75
C LYS A 52 -8.14 -18.51 -23.42
N ILE A 53 -7.15 -18.18 -22.59
CA ILE A 53 -6.97 -18.81 -21.28
C ILE A 53 -8.12 -18.43 -20.32
N THR A 54 -8.53 -17.17 -20.32
CA THR A 54 -9.66 -16.67 -19.53
C THR A 54 -10.96 -17.40 -19.88
N GLN A 55 -11.24 -17.56 -21.18
CA GLN A 55 -12.43 -18.28 -21.66
C GLN A 55 -12.38 -19.78 -21.33
N ALA A 56 -11.23 -20.43 -21.53
CA ALA A 56 -11.04 -21.85 -21.25
C ALA A 56 -11.25 -22.22 -19.78
N LEU A 57 -10.81 -21.34 -18.89
CA LEU A 57 -10.97 -21.50 -17.45
C LEU A 57 -12.31 -20.95 -16.94
N LYS A 58 -13.14 -20.36 -17.81
CA LYS A 58 -14.38 -19.65 -17.44
C LYS A 58 -14.13 -18.66 -16.31
N LEU A 59 -13.04 -17.91 -16.40
CA LEU A 59 -12.70 -16.88 -15.42
C LEU A 59 -13.62 -15.68 -15.69
N ASP A 60 -14.69 -15.57 -14.90
CA ASP A 60 -15.62 -14.45 -14.95
C ASP A 60 -14.93 -13.16 -14.48
N PRO A 61 -14.98 -12.04 -15.25
CA PRO A 61 -14.44 -10.73 -14.86
C PRO A 61 -14.83 -10.26 -13.45
N LYS A 62 -15.97 -10.74 -12.91
CA LYS A 62 -16.46 -10.38 -11.58
C LYS A 62 -15.98 -11.31 -10.45
N HIS A 63 -15.48 -12.50 -10.77
CA HIS A 63 -14.90 -13.42 -9.78
C HIS A 63 -13.45 -13.08 -9.39
N PHE A 64 -12.83 -12.07 -10.03
CA PHE A 64 -11.47 -11.60 -9.77
C PHE A 64 -11.27 -10.92 -8.40
N VAL A 65 -12.31 -10.82 -7.57
CA VAL A 65 -12.25 -10.20 -6.23
C VAL A 65 -12.27 -11.24 -5.10
N GLN A 66 -12.58 -12.52 -5.37
CA GLN A 66 -12.96 -13.45 -4.29
C GLN A 66 -11.97 -14.58 -3.95
N THR A 67 -10.89 -14.80 -4.71
CA THR A 67 -9.93 -15.88 -4.39
C THR A 67 -8.75 -15.44 -3.53
N THR A 68 -8.68 -14.18 -3.08
CA THR A 68 -7.79 -13.73 -1.99
C THR A 68 -8.36 -14.02 -0.60
N LYS A 69 -9.19 -15.05 -0.43
CA LYS A 69 -9.57 -15.56 0.90
C LYS A 69 -8.40 -16.30 1.55
N LYS A 70 -7.39 -15.54 1.98
CA LYS A 70 -6.56 -15.84 3.16
C LYS A 70 -6.61 -14.63 4.09
N ARG A 71 -7.23 -14.86 5.25
CA ARG A 71 -7.66 -13.91 6.30
C ARG A 71 -8.70 -12.91 5.82
N ALA A 72 -9.90 -13.00 6.41
CA ALA A 72 -10.83 -11.88 6.41
C ALA A 72 -10.09 -10.68 6.99
N LYS A 73 -9.54 -9.80 6.14
CA LYS A 73 -9.18 -8.44 6.58
C LYS A 73 -10.51 -7.87 7.08
N MET A 74 -10.60 -7.55 8.37
CA MET A 74 -11.69 -6.70 8.84
C MET A 74 -11.67 -5.47 7.93
N HIS A 75 -12.67 -5.36 7.05
CA HIS A 75 -12.77 -4.25 6.13
C HIS A 75 -13.27 -3.08 6.97
N HIS A 76 -12.33 -2.39 7.61
CA HIS A 76 -12.65 -1.18 8.33
C HIS A 76 -12.93 -0.05 7.32
N PRO A 77 -13.87 0.86 7.60
CA PRO A 77 -14.15 1.96 6.69
C PRO A 77 -12.93 2.88 6.57
N ASP A 78 -12.79 3.49 5.38
CA ASP A 78 -11.95 4.68 5.19
C ASP A 78 -12.51 5.78 6.09
N ARG A 79 -11.63 6.45 6.84
CA ARG A 79 -12.03 7.53 7.76
C ARG A 79 -11.35 8.82 7.35
N MET A 80 -12.15 9.86 7.21
CA MET A 80 -11.65 11.23 7.08
C MET A 80 -11.53 11.82 8.47
N LEU A 81 -10.35 12.35 8.81
CA LEU A 81 -10.11 12.95 10.12
C LEU A 81 -10.60 14.41 10.15
N SER A 82 -11.22 14.80 11.26
CA SER A 82 -11.53 16.20 11.54
C SER A 82 -10.25 17.00 11.86
N GLN A 83 -10.34 18.33 11.84
CA GLN A 83 -9.21 19.18 12.23
C GLN A 83 -8.77 18.94 13.69
N ASP A 84 -9.72 18.75 14.60
CA ASP A 84 -9.45 18.48 16.01
C ASP A 84 -8.75 17.13 16.20
N GLU A 85 -9.21 16.11 15.48
CA GLU A 85 -8.57 14.80 15.47
C GLU A 85 -7.13 14.88 14.95
N LEU A 86 -6.91 15.61 13.86
CA LEU A 86 -5.58 15.86 13.31
C LEU A 86 -4.67 16.60 14.28
N HIS A 87 -5.18 17.63 14.97
CA HIS A 87 -4.43 18.35 16.01
C HIS A 87 -3.97 17.41 17.12
N PHE A 88 -4.80 16.43 17.44
CA PHE A 88 -4.54 15.45 18.47
C PHE A 88 -3.48 14.41 18.07
N ILE A 89 -3.32 14.12 16.78
CA ILE A 89 -2.32 13.18 16.23
C ILE A 89 -1.32 13.85 15.27
N ARG A 90 -0.92 15.10 15.54
CA ARG A 90 -0.13 15.90 14.60
C ARG A 90 1.29 15.41 14.35
N ASP A 91 1.87 14.68 15.31
CA ASP A 91 3.28 14.30 15.25
C ASP A 91 3.47 13.05 14.39
N TRP A 92 4.53 13.01 13.59
CA TRP A 92 4.78 11.97 12.59
C TRP A 92 4.70 10.54 13.16
N TYR A 93 5.13 10.36 14.41
CA TYR A 93 5.17 9.06 15.06
C TYR A 93 3.78 8.47 15.33
N HIS A 94 2.71 9.28 15.36
CA HIS A 94 1.34 8.73 15.46
C HIS A 94 0.98 7.89 14.23
N LEU A 95 1.33 8.37 13.03
CA LEU A 95 1.12 7.63 11.78
C LEU A 95 2.05 6.41 11.70
N ALA A 96 3.30 6.55 12.15
CA ALA A 96 4.23 5.43 12.17
C ALA A 96 3.78 4.32 13.14
N ILE A 97 3.25 4.67 14.32
CA ILE A 97 2.66 3.72 15.27
C ILE A 97 1.45 3.01 14.64
N LEU A 98 0.57 3.74 13.94
CA LEU A 98 -0.54 3.13 13.21
C LEU A 98 -0.08 2.12 12.17
N SER A 99 1.06 2.34 11.52
CA SER A 99 1.64 1.34 10.61
C SER A 99 2.28 0.18 11.38
N LEU A 100 3.01 0.45 12.47
CA LEU A 100 3.67 -0.56 13.29
C LEU A 100 2.68 -1.54 13.93
N VAL A 101 1.47 -1.11 14.30
CA VAL A 101 0.49 -2.05 14.88
C VAL A 101 0.05 -3.15 13.90
N LYS A 102 0.32 -3.00 12.60
CA LYS A 102 0.05 -4.02 11.58
C LYS A 102 1.16 -5.06 11.47
N THR A 103 2.33 -4.84 12.08
CA THR A 103 3.44 -5.78 12.01
C THR A 103 3.17 -7.02 12.88
N PRO A 104 3.64 -8.21 12.48
CA PRO A 104 3.37 -9.46 13.20
C PRO A 104 3.89 -9.50 14.63
N ASP A 105 4.90 -8.71 14.95
CA ASP A 105 5.57 -8.61 16.25
C ASP A 105 5.05 -7.46 17.13
N SER A 106 4.06 -6.70 16.64
CA SER A 106 3.36 -5.67 17.42
C SER A 106 2.75 -6.25 18.69
N ASN A 107 2.88 -5.52 19.79
CA ASN A 107 2.43 -5.89 21.12
C ASN A 107 1.88 -4.66 21.86
N LEU A 108 1.63 -4.78 23.18
CA LEU A 108 1.07 -3.69 24.00
C LEU A 108 2.13 -2.81 24.68
N ASP A 109 3.41 -3.12 24.56
CA ASP A 109 4.48 -2.43 25.27
C ASP A 109 4.89 -1.12 24.56
N PRO A 110 4.69 0.05 25.18
CA PRO A 110 5.14 1.33 24.62
C PRO A 110 6.65 1.39 24.37
N ALA A 111 7.47 0.68 25.14
CA ALA A 111 8.92 0.68 24.95
C ALA A 111 9.32 0.01 23.63
N TRP A 112 8.58 -1.00 23.18
CA TRP A 112 8.77 -1.62 21.87
C TRP A 112 8.58 -0.61 20.72
N PHE A 113 7.50 0.17 20.74
CA PHE A 113 7.26 1.23 19.74
C PHE A 113 8.32 2.33 19.80
N ALA A 114 8.71 2.71 21.02
CA ALA A 114 9.72 3.72 21.26
C ALA A 114 11.06 3.35 20.63
N ASN A 115 11.50 2.12 20.85
CA ASN A 115 12.72 1.58 20.26
C ASN A 115 12.64 1.51 18.73
N ARG A 116 11.55 0.94 18.18
CA ARG A 116 11.35 0.80 16.72
C ARG A 116 11.35 2.14 15.98
N LEU A 117 10.94 3.23 16.62
CA LEU A 117 10.82 4.56 16.02
C LEU A 117 11.91 5.55 16.46
N ALA A 118 12.84 5.12 17.32
CA ALA A 118 13.82 6.00 17.95
C ALA A 118 13.18 7.25 18.61
N ILE A 119 12.07 7.04 19.32
CA ILE A 119 11.39 8.06 20.15
C ILE A 119 11.46 7.68 21.63
N THR A 120 11.07 8.58 22.53
CA THR A 120 11.02 8.27 23.96
C THR A 120 9.83 7.35 24.30
N THR A 121 9.98 6.52 25.33
CA THR A 121 8.87 5.69 25.86
C THR A 121 7.67 6.53 26.29
N THR A 122 7.91 7.75 26.80
CA THR A 122 6.85 8.69 27.17
C THR A 122 6.07 9.16 25.94
N GLN A 123 6.75 9.49 24.83
CA GLN A 123 6.10 9.84 23.57
C GLN A 123 5.27 8.66 23.04
N ALA A 124 5.83 7.46 22.97
CA ALA A 124 5.12 6.27 22.52
C ALA A 124 3.86 5.99 23.36
N ARG A 125 3.99 6.03 24.69
CA ARG A 125 2.86 5.83 25.63
C ARG A 125 1.77 6.88 25.43
N SER A 126 2.14 8.14 25.27
CA SER A 126 1.19 9.24 25.02
C SER A 126 0.48 9.07 23.67
N ALA A 127 1.24 8.71 22.63
CA ALA A 127 0.71 8.48 21.29
C ALA A 127 -0.31 7.33 21.25
N LEU A 128 0.01 6.18 21.86
CA LEU A 128 -0.88 5.03 21.95
C LEU A 128 -2.20 5.40 22.65
N LYS A 129 -2.13 6.12 23.78
CA LYS A 129 -3.33 6.61 24.49
C LYS A 129 -4.19 7.53 23.60
N ARG A 130 -3.56 8.43 22.84
CA ARG A 130 -4.28 9.33 21.93
C ARG A 130 -4.96 8.57 20.80
N LEU A 131 -4.25 7.63 20.18
CA LEU A 131 -4.77 6.77 19.11
C LEU A 131 -5.94 5.91 19.60
N GLN A 132 -5.88 5.35 20.80
CA GLN A 132 -7.00 4.63 21.43
C GLN A 132 -8.18 5.55 21.71
N LYS A 133 -7.93 6.76 22.26
CA LYS A 133 -9.00 7.74 22.54
C LYS A 133 -9.76 8.14 21.27
N LEU A 134 -9.05 8.28 20.15
CA LEU A 134 -9.66 8.56 18.85
C LEU A 134 -10.28 7.33 18.18
N LYS A 135 -10.24 6.15 18.82
CA LYS A 135 -10.66 4.87 18.24
C LYS A 135 -9.98 4.62 16.89
N LEU A 136 -8.68 4.85 16.80
CA LEU A 136 -7.85 4.54 15.63
C LEU A 136 -7.09 3.22 15.80
N ILE A 137 -6.89 2.82 17.06
CA ILE A 137 -6.43 1.50 17.46
C ILE A 137 -7.28 0.99 18.63
N GLU A 138 -7.37 -0.31 18.77
CA GLU A 138 -7.97 -1.00 19.90
C GLU A 138 -7.11 -2.19 20.31
N GLU A 139 -7.31 -2.68 21.54
CA GLU A 139 -6.65 -3.89 22.01
C GLU A 139 -7.48 -5.11 21.62
N HIS A 140 -6.83 -6.09 21.01
CA HIS A 140 -7.45 -7.36 20.64
C HIS A 140 -6.44 -8.49 20.83
N GLN A 141 -6.74 -9.46 21.70
CA GLN A 141 -5.88 -10.63 21.96
C GLN A 141 -4.43 -10.26 22.35
N GLY A 142 -4.26 -9.31 23.27
CA GLY A 142 -2.94 -8.95 23.80
C GLY A 142 -2.06 -8.15 22.83
N ARG A 143 -2.65 -7.52 21.80
CA ARG A 143 -1.96 -6.63 20.87
C ARG A 143 -2.85 -5.47 20.44
N PHE A 144 -2.23 -4.39 19.95
CA PHE A 144 -2.97 -3.32 19.29
C PHE A 144 -3.31 -3.71 17.85
N VAL A 145 -4.54 -3.43 17.44
CA VAL A 145 -5.04 -3.56 16.07
C VAL A 145 -5.67 -2.24 15.63
N ARG A 146 -5.61 -1.94 14.33
CA ARG A 146 -6.28 -0.74 13.79
C ARG A 146 -7.77 -0.98 13.68
N THR A 147 -8.53 0.11 13.82
CA THR A 147 -9.99 0.15 13.67
C THR A 147 -10.43 0.75 12.33
N ASN A 148 -9.49 1.24 11.49
CA ASN A 148 -9.73 1.92 10.22
C ASN A 148 -8.71 1.48 9.14
N THR A 149 -9.16 1.33 7.88
CA THR A 149 -8.31 0.85 6.77
C THR A 149 -7.41 1.97 6.25
N PHE A 150 -8.00 3.06 5.74
CA PHE A 150 -7.25 4.26 5.34
C PHE A 150 -7.66 5.48 6.17
N LEU A 151 -6.66 6.28 6.55
CA LEU A 151 -6.86 7.62 7.08
C LEU A 151 -6.66 8.62 5.95
N THR A 152 -7.65 9.49 5.78
CA THR A 152 -7.61 10.56 4.79
C THR A 152 -7.78 11.91 5.47
N THR A 153 -7.17 12.94 4.88
CA THR A 153 -7.32 14.33 5.31
C THR A 153 -8.13 15.11 4.29
N SER A 154 -8.55 16.32 4.65
CA SER A 154 -9.17 17.25 3.71
C SER A 154 -8.28 17.51 2.49
N LYS A 155 -8.91 17.69 1.33
CA LYS A 155 -8.24 17.93 0.05
C LYS A 155 -8.16 19.42 -0.21
N ASP A 156 -6.96 19.90 -0.53
CA ASP A 156 -6.73 21.28 -1.01
C ASP A 156 -7.25 22.38 -0.05
N ILE A 157 -7.45 22.06 1.24
CA ILE A 157 -7.80 23.01 2.31
C ILE A 157 -6.53 23.31 3.13
N PRO A 158 -6.12 24.58 3.25
CA PRO A 158 -5.00 24.95 4.11
C PRO A 158 -5.22 24.50 5.55
N SER A 159 -4.21 23.86 6.13
CA SER A 159 -4.21 23.46 7.54
C SER A 159 -2.79 23.54 8.08
N SER A 160 -2.61 24.32 9.15
CA SER A 160 -1.32 24.46 9.84
C SER A 160 -0.83 23.11 10.41
N VAL A 161 -1.76 22.26 10.83
CA VAL A 161 -1.49 20.91 11.32
C VAL A 161 -0.98 20.01 10.21
N ILE A 162 -1.69 19.96 9.08
CA ILE A 162 -1.29 19.16 7.93
C ILE A 162 0.08 19.63 7.42
N ARG A 163 0.30 20.95 7.36
CA ARG A 163 1.61 21.52 7.02
C ARG A 163 2.71 21.07 7.98
N SER A 164 2.48 21.20 9.29
CA SER A 164 3.46 20.77 10.31
C SER A 164 3.79 19.29 10.21
N MET A 165 2.77 18.46 10.02
CA MET A 165 2.93 17.02 9.84
C MET A 165 3.74 16.70 8.58
N HIS A 166 3.45 17.36 7.45
CA HIS A 166 4.24 17.18 6.22
C HIS A 166 5.70 17.59 6.40
N LEU A 167 5.99 18.69 7.09
CA LEU A 167 7.37 19.10 7.39
C LEU A 167 8.11 18.00 8.19
N GLN A 168 7.49 17.48 9.25
CA GLN A 168 8.08 16.39 10.03
C GLN A 168 8.33 15.12 9.19
N LEU A 169 7.43 14.78 8.27
CA LEU A 169 7.61 13.64 7.36
C LEU A 169 8.75 13.89 6.36
N MET A 170 8.87 15.11 5.83
CA MET A 170 9.99 15.50 4.97
C MET A 170 11.33 15.40 5.73
N ASP A 171 11.36 15.75 7.01
CA ASP A 171 12.55 15.59 7.86
C ASP A 171 12.93 14.11 8.04
N GLN A 172 11.96 13.19 8.13
CA GLN A 172 12.23 11.75 8.14
C GLN A 172 12.85 11.28 6.81
N SER A 173 12.29 11.70 5.66
CA SER A 173 12.86 11.40 4.34
C SER A 173 14.25 12.02 4.14
N ARG A 174 14.50 13.21 4.69
CA ARG A 174 15.82 13.82 4.67
C ARG A 174 16.80 13.01 5.52
N SER A 175 16.43 12.66 6.75
CA SER A 175 17.28 11.90 7.65
C SER A 175 17.62 10.50 7.13
N SER A 176 16.77 9.89 6.30
CA SER A 176 17.06 8.58 5.71
C SER A 176 18.19 8.63 4.68
N LEU A 177 18.45 9.80 4.07
CA LEU A 177 19.59 9.96 3.15
C LEU A 177 20.93 9.68 3.85
N ASP A 178 21.03 10.02 5.13
CA ASP A 178 22.25 9.84 5.94
C ASP A 178 22.26 8.51 6.70
N LYS A 179 21.11 8.08 7.21
CA LYS A 179 21.01 6.95 8.17
C LYS A 179 20.60 5.62 7.55
N THR A 180 20.07 5.62 6.33
CA THR A 180 19.53 4.40 5.70
C THR A 180 20.42 3.99 4.52
N PRO A 181 20.91 2.73 4.48
CA PRO A 181 21.67 2.22 3.34
C PRO A 181 20.89 2.33 2.03
N VAL A 182 21.61 2.52 0.91
CA VAL A 182 21.03 2.82 -0.41
C VAL A 182 20.09 1.71 -0.92
N GLU A 183 20.31 0.47 -0.52
CA GLU A 183 19.49 -0.69 -0.84
C GLU A 183 18.13 -0.70 -0.12
N PHE A 184 17.99 0.07 0.95
CA PHE A 184 16.75 0.19 1.75
C PHE A 184 16.06 1.54 1.60
N ARG A 185 16.56 2.43 0.72
CA ARG A 185 15.92 3.70 0.42
C ARG A 185 15.81 3.92 -1.08
N ASP A 186 14.69 4.51 -1.50
CA ASP A 186 14.53 5.04 -2.84
C ASP A 186 14.18 6.52 -2.74
N VAL A 187 15.06 7.36 -3.27
CA VAL A 187 14.86 8.81 -3.32
C VAL A 187 15.14 9.27 -4.74
N SER A 188 14.07 9.50 -5.48
CA SER A 188 14.09 9.91 -6.88
C SER A 188 13.36 11.23 -7.07
N HIS A 189 13.88 12.03 -8.00
CA HIS A 189 13.34 13.35 -8.33
C HIS A 189 13.27 13.53 -9.84
N MET A 190 12.27 14.28 -10.28
CA MET A 190 12.10 14.67 -11.67
C MET A 190 11.73 16.15 -11.71
N MET A 191 12.34 16.88 -12.63
CA MET A 191 12.00 18.27 -12.93
C MET A 191 11.41 18.32 -14.34
N MET A 192 10.31 19.05 -14.50
CA MET A 192 9.63 19.18 -15.79
C MET A 192 8.94 20.53 -15.90
N ALA A 193 8.87 21.08 -17.11
CA ALA A 193 7.88 22.11 -17.44
C ALA A 193 6.51 21.43 -17.60
N ILE A 194 5.46 22.01 -17.00
CA ILE A 194 4.11 21.45 -17.04
C ILE A 194 3.12 22.39 -17.71
N ASP A 195 2.10 21.80 -18.30
CA ASP A 195 0.85 22.48 -18.59
C ASP A 195 0.02 22.57 -17.30
N MET A 196 -0.20 23.80 -16.81
CA MET A 196 -0.93 24.05 -15.56
C MET A 196 -2.37 23.53 -15.60
N SER A 197 -2.98 23.43 -16.79
CA SER A 197 -4.33 22.86 -16.94
C SER A 197 -4.38 21.37 -16.60
N LYS A 198 -3.23 20.66 -16.68
CA LYS A 198 -3.11 19.24 -16.37
C LYS A 198 -2.76 18.96 -14.90
N LEU A 199 -2.47 20.00 -14.10
CA LEU A 199 -2.12 19.86 -12.69
C LEU A 199 -3.21 19.16 -11.86
N PRO A 200 -4.52 19.43 -12.03
CA PRO A 200 -5.57 18.70 -11.32
C PRO A 200 -5.57 17.20 -11.62
N GLN A 201 -5.39 16.83 -12.89
CA GLN A 201 -5.30 15.42 -13.32
C GLN A 201 -4.06 14.75 -12.71
N ALA A 202 -2.90 15.41 -12.74
CA ALA A 202 -1.67 14.89 -12.15
C ALA A 202 -1.81 14.64 -10.64
N LYS A 203 -2.48 15.55 -9.91
CA LYS A 203 -2.76 15.36 -8.46
C LYS A 203 -3.61 14.12 -8.20
N GLU A 204 -4.63 13.84 -9.02
CA GLU A 204 -5.45 12.63 -8.89
C GLU A 204 -4.68 11.36 -9.22
N GLU A 205 -3.84 11.36 -10.25
CA GLU A 205 -2.96 10.22 -10.57
C GLU A 205 -1.99 9.90 -9.44
N ILE A 206 -1.38 10.92 -8.82
CA ILE A 206 -0.52 10.75 -7.64
C ILE A 206 -1.31 10.17 -6.47
N ARG A 207 -2.56 10.62 -6.25
CA ARG A 207 -3.43 10.07 -5.19
C ARG A 207 -3.72 8.60 -5.45
N ALA A 208 -4.09 8.24 -6.67
CA ALA A 208 -4.36 6.86 -7.07
C ALA A 208 -3.11 5.98 -6.96
N PHE A 209 -1.94 6.48 -7.39
CA PHE A 209 -0.64 5.83 -7.24
C PHE A 209 -0.35 5.48 -5.78
N ARG A 210 -0.44 6.45 -4.85
CA ARG A 210 -0.19 6.19 -3.42
C ARG A 210 -1.12 5.12 -2.86
N LYS A 211 -2.42 5.12 -3.25
CA LYS A 211 -3.37 4.08 -2.84
C LYS A 211 -2.99 2.70 -3.39
N ARG A 212 -2.58 2.62 -4.67
CA ARG A 212 -2.07 1.37 -5.26
C ARG A 212 -0.81 0.87 -4.56
N MET A 213 0.15 1.75 -4.29
CA MET A 213 1.39 1.40 -3.58
C MET A 213 1.11 0.89 -2.16
N ALA A 214 0.22 1.54 -1.42
CA ALA A 214 -0.20 1.06 -0.11
C ALA A 214 -0.79 -0.35 -0.19
N ASN A 215 -1.69 -0.60 -1.16
CA ASN A 215 -2.26 -1.94 -1.35
C ASN A 215 -1.20 -3.01 -1.67
N ILE A 216 -0.17 -2.66 -2.44
CA ILE A 216 0.92 -3.60 -2.79
C ILE A 216 1.79 -3.88 -1.55
N LEU A 217 2.26 -2.83 -0.89
CA LEU A 217 3.28 -2.95 0.17
C LEU A 217 2.70 -3.40 1.51
N GLU A 218 1.41 -3.17 1.75
CA GLU A 218 0.73 -3.61 2.96
C GLU A 218 0.08 -5.00 2.82
N ASP A 219 0.20 -5.65 1.65
CA ASP A 219 -0.28 -7.01 1.47
C ASP A 219 0.73 -8.04 1.98
N GLY A 220 0.25 -9.12 2.60
CA GLY A 220 1.09 -10.16 3.16
C GLY A 220 1.71 -9.81 4.52
N ASN A 221 3.00 -10.09 4.69
CA ASN A 221 3.72 -9.97 5.96
C ASN A 221 4.45 -8.62 6.06
N ALA A 222 3.74 -7.58 6.51
CA ALA A 222 4.33 -6.24 6.67
C ALA A 222 5.24 -6.20 7.90
N GLU A 223 6.54 -6.43 7.74
CA GLU A 223 7.53 -6.49 8.84
C GLU A 223 8.13 -5.13 9.21
N GLN A 224 8.15 -4.20 8.24
CA GLN A 224 8.82 -2.92 8.34
C GLN A 224 7.87 -1.78 7.97
N VAL A 225 8.10 -0.61 8.57
CA VAL A 225 7.33 0.60 8.30
C VAL A 225 8.16 1.51 7.42
N TYR A 226 7.63 1.80 6.23
CA TYR A 226 8.24 2.70 5.26
C TYR A 226 7.42 3.99 5.13
N LEU A 227 8.13 5.11 4.92
CA LEU A 227 7.52 6.38 4.57
C LEU A 227 7.66 6.60 3.05
N LEU A 228 6.54 6.60 2.33
CA LEU A 228 6.48 7.01 0.93
C LEU A 228 5.95 8.45 0.82
N GLY A 229 6.85 9.38 0.47
CA GLY A 229 6.50 10.76 0.15
C GLY A 229 6.57 11.02 -1.36
N VAL A 230 5.51 11.58 -1.94
CA VAL A 230 5.50 12.09 -3.34
C VAL A 230 5.16 13.56 -3.30
N GLN A 231 6.03 14.38 -3.88
CA GLN A 231 5.92 15.85 -3.86
C GLN A 231 5.83 16.37 -5.28
N LEU A 232 4.77 17.14 -5.57
CA LEU A 232 4.62 17.91 -6.81
C LEU A 232 4.45 19.37 -6.42
N VAL A 233 5.52 20.14 -6.53
CA VAL A 233 5.59 21.53 -6.09
C VAL A 233 6.13 22.42 -7.22
N PRO A 234 5.66 23.68 -7.33
CA PRO A 234 6.24 24.60 -8.28
C PRO A 234 7.67 24.99 -7.84
N LEU A 235 8.62 24.92 -8.76
CA LEU A 235 9.99 25.42 -8.56
C LEU A 235 10.22 26.78 -9.22
N SER A 236 9.36 27.18 -10.15
CA SER A 236 9.31 28.54 -10.69
C SER A 236 8.20 29.35 -10.01
N LYS A 237 8.28 30.68 -10.11
CA LYS A 237 7.16 31.56 -9.75
C LYS A 237 5.93 31.14 -10.57
N LEU A 238 4.79 30.99 -9.90
CA LEU A 238 3.51 30.80 -10.57
C LEU A 238 3.17 32.11 -11.30
N LYS A 239 2.72 31.98 -12.56
CA LYS A 239 2.22 33.10 -13.36
C LYS A 239 0.75 33.34 -13.07
#